data_AF-A0A3D0X2N6-F1
#
_entry.id   AF-A0A3D0X2N6-F1
#
_cell.length_a   1.000
_cell.length_b   1.000
_cell.length_c   1.000
_cell.angle_alpha   90.00
_cell.angle_beta   90.00
_cell.angle_gamma   90.00
#
_symmetry.space_group_name_H-M   'P 1'
#
loop_
_entity.id
_entity.type
_entity.pdbx_description
1 polymer ?
#
loop_
_entity_poly.entity_id
_entity_poly.type
_entity_poly.pdbx_seq_one_letter_code
_entity_poly.pdbx_strand_id
1 'polypeptide(L)'
;MAVKALNFKMAEEEILDMKEVAAVFNMTLTDVVREAVREYLAKMKKDPFYRLTNNVKEASSEESAEILSEIEGMSDDDLTIVSSEKISI
;
A
#
# COMPACT_ATOMS: atom_id res chain seq x y z
N MET A 1 11.34 -22.53 9.47
CA MET A 1 10.43 -22.01 8.43
C MET A 1 10.69 -22.77 7.14
N ALA A 2 9.66 -23.22 6.43
CA ALA A 2 9.84 -23.87 5.13
C ALA A 2 10.22 -22.82 4.08
N VAL A 3 11.34 -23.01 3.39
CA VAL A 3 11.76 -22.17 2.27
C VAL A 3 11.08 -22.69 1.01
N LYS A 4 10.41 -21.82 0.25
CA LYS A 4 9.80 -22.14 -1.04
C LYS A 4 10.46 -21.32 -2.14
N ALA A 5 10.71 -21.93 -3.29
CA ALA A 5 11.24 -21.26 -4.46
C ALA A 5 10.11 -20.59 -5.26
N LEU A 6 10.41 -19.44 -5.86
CA LEU A 6 9.54 -18.71 -6.78
C LEU A 6 10.26 -18.57 -8.12
N ASN A 7 9.61 -18.95 -9.23
CA ASN A 7 10.14 -18.76 -10.57
C ASN A 7 9.26 -17.75 -11.31
N PHE A 8 9.88 -16.76 -11.95
CA PHE A 8 9.20 -15.79 -12.80
C PHE A 8 10.04 -15.54 -14.06
N LYS A 9 9.37 -15.15 -15.15
CA LYS A 9 10.01 -14.80 -16.42
C LYS A 9 10.07 -13.28 -16.52
N MET A 10 11.18 -12.74 -17.00
CA MET A 10 11.41 -11.31 -17.26
C MET A 10 12.10 -11.14 -18.60
N ALA A 11 12.09 -9.92 -19.13
CA ALA A 11 12.91 -9.60 -20.28
C ALA A 11 14.40 -9.68 -19.91
N GLU A 12 15.23 -10.07 -20.87
CA GLU A 12 16.67 -10.19 -20.67
C GLU A 12 17.30 -8.85 -20.29
N GLU A 13 16.84 -7.75 -20.90
CA GLU A 13 17.28 -6.39 -20.63
C GLU A 13 17.06 -5.99 -19.16
N GLU A 14 15.90 -6.33 -18.59
CA GLU A 14 15.59 -6.05 -17.18
C GLU A 14 16.50 -6.85 -16.22
N ILE A 15 16.83 -8.10 -16.57
CA ILE A 15 17.74 -8.94 -15.78
C ILE A 15 19.16 -8.37 -15.82
N LEU A 16 19.60 -7.85 -16.96
CA LEU A 16 20.91 -7.24 -17.12
C LEU A 16 21.02 -5.96 -16.28
N ASP A 17 20.04 -5.07 -16.38
CA ASP A 17 20.00 -3.84 -15.59
C ASP A 17 20.04 -4.13 -14.07
N MET A 18 19.21 -5.06 -13.59
CA MET A 18 19.24 -5.46 -12.18
C MET A 18 20.60 -6.05 -11.75
N LYS A 19 21.30 -6.77 -12.63
CA LYS A 19 22.64 -7.32 -12.33
C LYS A 19 23.70 -6.23 -12.24
N GLU A 20 23.64 -5.22 -13.11
CA GLU A 20 24.56 -4.07 -13.07
C GLU A 20 24.40 -3.29 -11.77
N VAL A 21 23.16 -3.00 -11.39
CA VAL A 21 22.84 -2.35 -10.10
C VAL A 21 23.30 -3.22 -8.93
N ALA A 22 22.98 -4.52 -8.93
CA ALA A 22 23.38 -5.44 -7.87
C ALA A 22 24.91 -5.48 -7.68
N ALA A 23 25.67 -5.44 -8.78
CA ALA A 23 27.13 -5.45 -8.75
C ALA A 23 27.70 -4.19 -8.08
N VAL A 24 27.12 -3.01 -8.31
CA VAL A 24 27.55 -1.75 -7.67
C VAL A 24 27.41 -1.81 -6.15
N PHE A 25 26.34 -2.44 -5.65
CA PHE A 25 26.05 -2.54 -4.22
C PHE A 25 26.57 -3.83 -3.56
N ASN A 26 27.35 -4.67 -4.29
CA ASN A 26 27.82 -5.98 -3.83
C ASN A 26 26.69 -6.89 -3.32
N MET A 27 25.52 -6.83 -3.97
CA MET A 27 24.35 -7.62 -3.62
C MET A 27 24.18 -8.77 -4.62
N THR A 28 23.55 -9.87 -4.18
CA THR A 28 23.06 -10.87 -5.15
C THR A 28 21.77 -10.39 -5.78
N LEU A 29 21.46 -10.87 -6.99
CA LEU A 29 20.19 -10.58 -7.66
C LEU A 29 18.98 -10.96 -6.77
N THR A 30 19.10 -12.06 -6.04
CA THR A 30 18.08 -12.52 -5.09
C THR A 30 17.88 -11.53 -3.95
N ASP A 31 18.94 -10.90 -3.45
CA ASP A 31 18.83 -9.91 -2.38
C ASP A 31 18.16 -8.63 -2.88
N VAL A 32 18.51 -8.18 -4.10
CA VAL A 32 17.84 -7.05 -4.75
C VAL A 32 16.35 -7.32 -4.91
N VAL A 33 15.97 -8.48 -5.44
CA VAL A 33 14.56 -8.87 -5.61
C VAL A 33 13.85 -8.96 -4.25
N ARG A 34 14.50 -9.53 -3.23
CA ARG A 34 13.89 -9.68 -1.90
C ARG A 34 13.62 -8.32 -1.25
N GLU A 35 14.57 -7.40 -1.28
CA GLU A 35 14.40 -6.07 -0.69
C GLU A 35 13.39 -5.24 -1.50
N ALA A 36 13.44 -5.28 -2.83
CA ALA A 36 12.45 -4.61 -3.67
C ALA A 36 11.02 -5.09 -3.39
N VAL A 37 10.81 -6.42 -3.31
CA VAL A 37 9.50 -6.99 -2.96
C VAL A 37 9.08 -6.58 -1.55
N ARG A 38 9.99 -6.57 -0.57
CA ARG A 38 9.68 -6.16 0.81
C ARG A 38 9.22 -4.71 0.87
N GLU A 39 9.95 -3.79 0.23
CA GLU A 39 9.59 -2.38 0.18
C GLU A 39 8.27 -2.15 -0.55
N TYR A 40 8.09 -2.80 -1.70
CA TYR A 40 6.89 -2.65 -2.50
C TYR A 40 5.65 -3.18 -1.75
N LEU A 41 5.76 -4.34 -1.10
CA LEU A 41 4.69 -4.86 -0.24
C LEU A 41 4.38 -3.93 0.93
N ALA A 42 5.39 -3.31 1.55
CA ALA A 42 5.16 -2.35 2.62
C ALA A 42 4.42 -1.10 2.11
N LYS A 43 4.75 -0.61 0.91
CA LYS A 43 4.05 0.49 0.25
C LYS A 43 2.60 0.10 -0.09
N MET A 44 2.39 -1.05 -0.72
CA MET A 44 1.05 -1.57 -1.02
C MET A 44 0.20 -1.73 0.24
N LYS A 45 0.78 -2.17 1.36
CA LYS A 45 0.06 -2.30 2.63
C LYS A 45 -0.36 -0.98 3.25
N LYS A 46 0.34 0.11 2.94
CA LYS A 46 -0.01 1.47 3.38
C LYS A 46 -1.07 2.10 2.49
N ASP A 47 -1.28 1.57 1.28
CA ASP A 47 -2.25 2.09 0.33
C ASP A 47 -3.68 2.03 0.92
N PRO A 48 -4.45 3.14 0.84
CA PRO A 48 -5.82 3.18 1.36
C PRO A 48 -6.71 2.09 0.76
N PHE A 49 -6.58 1.79 -0.53
CA PHE A 49 -7.37 0.75 -1.19
C PHE A 49 -7.07 -0.62 -0.58
N TYR A 50 -5.79 -0.96 -0.37
CA TYR A 50 -5.42 -2.22 0.29
C TYR A 50 -5.93 -2.25 1.74
N ARG A 51 -5.78 -1.16 2.51
CA ARG A 51 -6.27 -1.08 3.90
C ARG A 51 -7.79 -1.24 3.97
N LEU A 52 -8.54 -0.60 3.08
CA LEU A 52 -10.01 -0.68 3.06
C LEU A 52 -10.52 -2.03 2.56
N THR A 53 -9.84 -2.66 1.61
CA THR A 53 -10.29 -3.93 1.00
C THR A 53 -9.82 -5.18 1.77
N ASN A 54 -8.74 -5.10 2.53
CA ASN A 54 -8.15 -6.25 3.22
C ASN A 54 -8.83 -6.60 4.56
N ASN A 55 -10.16 -6.45 4.65
CA ASN A 55 -10.97 -6.83 5.82
C ASN A 55 -10.52 -6.17 7.14
N VAL A 56 -10.34 -4.84 7.15
CA VAL A 56 -10.35 -4.10 8.42
C VAL A 56 -11.79 -4.14 8.94
N LYS A 57 -12.11 -5.20 9.70
CA LYS A 57 -13.39 -5.32 10.40
C LYS A 57 -13.52 -4.27 11.50
N GLU A 58 -12.38 -3.84 12.05
CA GLU A 58 -12.28 -2.88 13.14
C GLU A 58 -11.05 -2.00 12.93
N ALA A 59 -11.21 -0.69 13.08
CA ALA A 59 -10.09 0.25 13.13
C ALA A 59 -9.26 -0.01 14.40
N SER A 60 -7.94 0.17 14.33
CA SER A 60 -7.11 0.15 15.54
C SER A 60 -7.51 1.27 16.50
N SER A 61 -7.10 1.19 17.76
CA SER A 61 -7.43 2.21 18.76
C SER A 61 -6.89 3.61 18.39
N GLU A 62 -5.74 3.67 17.72
CA GLU A 62 -5.14 4.93 17.25
C GLU A 62 -5.94 5.51 16.08
N GLU A 63 -6.27 4.69 15.07
CA GLU A 63 -7.12 5.10 13.95
C GLU A 63 -8.51 5.52 14.41
N SER A 64 -9.07 4.81 15.39
CA SER A 64 -10.38 5.13 15.97
C SER A 64 -10.35 6.47 16.73
N ALA A 65 -9.26 6.75 17.45
CA ALA A 65 -9.08 8.01 18.15
C ALA A 65 -8.91 9.18 17.18
N GLU A 66 -8.18 8.99 16.08
CA GLU A 66 -8.04 9.99 15.01
C GLU A 66 -9.39 10.29 14.35
N ILE A 67 -10.16 9.26 14.00
CA ILE A 67 -11.50 9.41 13.42
C ILE A 67 -12.45 10.11 14.39
N LEU A 68 -12.45 9.73 15.68
CA LEU A 68 -13.28 10.36 16.70
C LEU A 68 -12.91 11.82 16.91
N SER A 69 -11.61 12.14 16.95
CA SER A 69 -11.14 13.52 17.08
C SER A 69 -11.60 14.40 15.92
N GLU A 70 -11.62 13.87 14.70
CA GLU A 70 -12.08 14.62 13.53
C GLU A 70 -13.61 14.83 13.60
N ILE A 71 -14.37 13.81 13.97
CA ILE A 71 -15.84 13.88 14.13
C ILE A 71 -16.22 14.87 15.25
N GLU A 72 -15.54 14.81 16.39
CA GLU A 72 -15.77 15.73 17.51
C GLU A 72 -15.39 17.18 17.18
N GLY A 73 -14.49 17.37 16.21
CA GLY A 73 -14.09 18.67 15.68
C GLY A 73 -15.05 19.26 14.65
N MET A 74 -16.01 18.49 14.13
CA MET A 74 -16.98 18.99 13.15
C MET A 74 -18.01 19.89 13.84
N SER A 75 -18.27 21.03 13.24
CA SER A 75 -19.34 21.95 13.63
C SER A 75 -20.64 21.61 12.92
N ASP A 76 -21.76 22.13 13.43
CA ASP A 76 -23.08 21.97 12.77
C ASP A 76 -23.06 22.52 11.32
N ASP A 77 -22.20 23.49 11.03
CA ASP A 77 -22.01 24.04 9.68
C ASP A 77 -21.38 23.01 8.72
N ASP A 78 -20.49 22.14 9.21
CA ASP A 78 -19.84 21.08 8.41
C ASP A 78 -20.82 19.97 8.01
N LEU A 79 -21.96 19.87 8.69
CA LEU A 79 -23.03 18.91 8.42
C LEU A 79 -24.10 19.47 7.46
N THR A 80 -23.95 20.71 6.98
CA THR A 80 -24.92 21.31 6.07
C THR A 80 -24.81 20.76 4.66
N ILE A 81 -25.94 20.31 4.10
CA ILE A 81 -26.03 19.87 2.71
C ILE A 81 -25.90 21.10 1.80
N VAL A 82 -24.71 21.33 1.24
CA VAL A 82 -24.42 22.48 0.38
C VAL A 82 -24.93 22.34 -1.04
N SER A 83 -25.18 21.11 -1.52
CA SER A 83 -25.82 20.88 -2.82
C SER A 83 -26.50 19.52 -2.88
N SER A 84 -27.58 19.45 -3.64
CA SER A 84 -28.37 18.24 -3.88
C SER A 84 -28.74 18.20 -5.35
N GLU A 85 -28.32 17.16 -6.06
CA GLU A 85 -28.63 16.95 -7.47
C GLU A 85 -29.46 15.68 -7.61
N LYS A 86 -30.63 15.81 -8.26
CA LYS A 86 -31.59 14.72 -8.42
C LYS A 86 -31.59 14.28 -9.88
N ILE A 87 -30.98 13.13 -10.17
CA ILE A 87 -30.95 12.56 -11.52
C ILE A 87 -32.26 11.78 -11.73
N SER A 88 -33.07 12.23 -12.69
CA SER A 88 -34.27 11.49 -13.13
C SER A 88 -33.90 10.64 -14.34
N ILE A 89 -34.29 9.36 -14.31
CA ILE A 89 -34.10 8.37 -15.40
C ILE A 89 -35.21 8.55 -16.44
#